data_AF-R6STG3-F1
#
_entry.id   AF-R6STG3-F1
#
_cell.length_a   1.000
_cell.length_b   1.000
_cell.length_c   1.000
_cell.angle_alpha   90.00
_cell.angle_beta   90.00
_cell.angle_gamma   90.00
#
_symmetry.space_group_name_H-M   'P 1'
#
loop_
_entity.id
_entity.type
_entity.pdbx_description
1 polymer ?
#
loop_
_entity_poly.entity_id
_entity_poly.type
_entity_poly.pdbx_seq_one_letter_code
_entity_poly.pdbx_strand_id
1 'polypeptide(L)'
;MNGSSGYSMDAGYEYSVPVTDPDIRRKRILSLCGILLVFLSVYLIIANFVAYGALFFPMLICLIPILGGLLWFALRFLSSEVEYVLHANRLTVSEIFGHSVRRLRLDIPVSACIEIAPYTDETPVHIEAIHPAKDYRLYASLDSETLCYAVINDEDEISVLYFDPDERLATLLCRKNPAATKELSRFFRERRQANT
;
A
#
# COMPACT_ATOMS: atom_id res chain seq x y z
N MET A 1 22.88 5.75 -6.69
CA MET A 1 23.21 6.81 -7.68
C MET A 1 22.14 7.89 -7.57
N ASN A 2 22.49 9.17 -7.58
CA ASN A 2 21.53 10.23 -7.29
C ASN A 2 20.65 10.57 -8.50
N GLY A 3 19.35 10.36 -8.39
CA GLY A 3 18.36 10.75 -9.40
C GLY A 3 17.78 12.14 -9.13
N SER A 4 18.48 13.20 -9.55
CA SER A 4 17.98 14.58 -9.43
C SER A 4 16.92 14.87 -10.51
N SER A 5 15.68 14.43 -10.29
CA SER A 5 14.56 14.75 -11.19
C SER A 5 14.17 16.23 -11.10
N GLY A 6 13.95 16.85 -12.27
CA GLY A 6 13.75 18.30 -12.43
C GLY A 6 12.37 18.81 -12.01
N TYR A 7 12.26 20.12 -11.85
CA TYR A 7 11.03 20.79 -11.42
C TYR A 7 10.06 21.05 -12.58
N SER A 8 8.77 20.84 -12.32
CA SER A 8 7.65 21.46 -13.03
C SER A 8 6.63 21.91 -11.98
N MET A 9 6.04 23.10 -12.11
CA MET A 9 5.19 23.69 -11.05
C MET A 9 3.69 23.38 -11.17
N ASP A 10 3.23 22.87 -12.32
CA ASP A 10 1.84 22.41 -12.53
C ASP A 10 1.72 20.88 -12.68
N ALA A 11 2.83 20.14 -12.55
CA ALA A 11 2.79 18.68 -12.51
C ALA A 11 2.22 18.21 -11.16
N GLY A 12 1.31 17.21 -11.20
CA GLY A 12 0.89 16.50 -10.00
C GLY A 12 2.07 15.85 -9.29
N TYR A 13 2.05 15.86 -7.96
CA TYR A 13 3.03 15.10 -7.19
C TYR A 13 2.61 13.63 -7.17
N GLU A 14 3.52 12.73 -7.50
CA GLU A 14 3.33 11.27 -7.52
C GLU A 14 4.52 10.62 -6.79
N TYR A 15 4.22 9.72 -5.84
CA TYR A 15 5.22 9.04 -5.01
C TYR A 15 4.73 7.66 -4.58
N SER A 16 5.55 6.62 -4.73
CA SER A 16 5.20 5.24 -4.38
C SER A 16 6.07 4.68 -3.25
N VAL A 17 5.42 4.03 -2.28
CA VAL A 17 6.03 3.39 -1.11
C VAL A 17 5.72 1.88 -1.14
N PRO A 18 6.70 0.99 -0.91
CA PRO A 18 6.43 -0.44 -0.73
C PRO A 18 5.81 -0.69 0.66
N VAL A 19 4.53 -1.05 0.71
CA VAL A 19 3.78 -1.16 1.99
C VAL A 19 3.62 -2.61 2.42
N THR A 20 3.84 -2.88 3.71
CA THR A 20 3.71 -4.21 4.34
C THR A 20 2.48 -4.26 5.25
N ASP A 21 1.31 -4.12 4.63
CA ASP A 21 -0.01 -4.27 5.27
C ASP A 21 -0.21 -5.70 5.83
N PRO A 22 -0.82 -5.88 7.03
CA PRO A 22 -1.25 -7.19 7.53
C PRO A 22 -2.19 -7.96 6.58
N ASP A 23 -3.02 -7.28 5.79
CA ASP A 23 -3.84 -7.91 4.76
C ASP A 23 -3.00 -8.32 3.54
N ILE A 24 -1.90 -7.61 3.25
CA ILE A 24 -0.85 -8.08 2.33
C ILE A 24 -0.11 -9.30 2.89
N ARG A 25 0.07 -9.45 4.21
CA ARG A 25 0.53 -10.74 4.78
C ARG A 25 -0.46 -11.87 4.48
N ARG A 26 -1.78 -11.65 4.60
CA ARG A 26 -2.79 -12.66 4.20
C ARG A 26 -2.72 -12.99 2.70
N LYS A 27 -2.63 -11.98 1.82
CA LYS A 27 -2.46 -12.17 0.36
C LYS A 27 -1.16 -12.94 0.03
N ARG A 28 -0.04 -12.63 0.72
CA ARG A 28 1.24 -13.35 0.57
C ARG A 28 1.19 -14.79 1.08
N ILE A 29 0.52 -15.06 2.21
CA ILE A 29 0.30 -16.43 2.69
C ILE A 29 -0.57 -17.21 1.70
N LEU A 30 -1.62 -16.61 1.15
CA LEU A 30 -2.45 -17.24 0.11
C LEU A 30 -1.65 -17.54 -1.17
N SER A 31 -0.77 -16.63 -1.58
CA SER A 31 0.17 -16.83 -2.67
C SER A 31 1.15 -17.99 -2.39
N LEU A 32 1.73 -18.04 -1.19
CA LEU A 32 2.62 -19.13 -0.77
C LEU A 32 1.89 -20.49 -0.72
N CYS A 33 0.65 -20.53 -0.24
CA CYS A 33 -0.20 -21.73 -0.31
C CYS A 33 -0.54 -22.13 -1.76
N GLY A 34 -0.75 -21.16 -2.65
CA GLY A 34 -0.91 -21.39 -4.09
C GLY A 34 0.35 -22.00 -4.73
N ILE A 35 1.53 -21.45 -4.41
CA ILE A 35 2.83 -21.97 -4.85
C ILE A 35 3.06 -23.39 -4.30
N LEU A 36 2.71 -23.64 -3.03
CA LEU A 36 2.78 -24.98 -2.43
C LEU A 36 1.85 -25.97 -3.13
N LEU A 37 0.63 -25.56 -3.50
CA LEU A 37 -0.31 -26.37 -4.30
C LEU A 37 0.22 -26.64 -5.72
N VAL A 38 0.93 -25.69 -6.34
CA VAL A 38 1.63 -25.90 -7.61
C VAL A 38 2.71 -26.98 -7.46
N PHE A 39 3.56 -26.91 -6.43
CA PHE A 39 4.57 -27.95 -6.17
C PHE A 39 3.95 -29.32 -5.83
N LEU A 40 2.89 -29.35 -5.00
CA LEU A 40 2.19 -30.58 -4.62
C LEU A 40 1.53 -31.26 -5.83
N SER A 41 0.88 -30.50 -6.71
CA SER A 41 0.27 -31.05 -7.92
C SER A 41 1.30 -31.52 -8.95
N VAL A 42 2.43 -30.82 -9.11
CA VAL A 42 3.57 -31.31 -9.92
C VAL A 42 4.16 -32.60 -9.35
N TYR A 43 4.29 -32.71 -8.02
CA TYR A 43 4.70 -33.96 -7.37
C TYR A 43 3.70 -35.11 -7.62
N LEU A 44 2.40 -34.85 -7.48
CA LEU A 44 1.35 -35.84 -7.74
C LEU A 44 1.26 -36.26 -9.22
N ILE A 45 1.55 -35.35 -10.16
CA ILE A 45 1.73 -35.67 -11.59
C ILE A 45 2.87 -36.68 -11.75
N ILE A 46 4.05 -36.38 -11.19
CA ILE A 46 5.25 -37.21 -11.36
C ILE A 46 5.02 -38.60 -10.72
N ALA A 47 4.42 -38.64 -9.54
CA ALA A 47 4.05 -39.89 -8.87
C ALA A 47 3.08 -40.75 -9.71
N ASN A 48 2.03 -40.16 -10.29
CA ASN A 48 1.09 -40.88 -11.15
C ASN A 48 1.73 -41.32 -12.48
N PHE A 49 2.61 -40.51 -13.06
CA PHE A 49 3.33 -40.87 -14.29
C PHE A 49 4.29 -42.04 -14.07
N VAL A 50 4.97 -42.10 -12.92
CA VAL A 50 5.79 -43.25 -12.52
C VAL A 50 4.94 -44.50 -12.23
N ALA A 51 3.76 -44.35 -11.63
CA ALA A 51 2.89 -45.47 -11.26
C ALA A 51 2.08 -46.07 -12.43
N TYR A 52 1.63 -45.25 -13.38
CA TYR A 52 0.67 -45.64 -14.42
C TYR A 52 1.11 -45.32 -15.87
N GLY A 53 2.26 -44.69 -16.05
CA GLY A 53 2.85 -44.44 -17.37
C GLY A 53 2.05 -43.52 -18.29
N ALA A 54 2.12 -43.78 -19.60
CA ALA A 54 1.66 -42.88 -20.65
C ALA A 54 0.14 -42.61 -20.68
N LEU A 55 -0.67 -43.37 -19.95
CA LEU A 55 -2.14 -43.25 -19.96
C LEU A 55 -2.63 -41.84 -19.56
N PHE A 56 -1.88 -41.15 -18.70
CA PHE A 56 -2.23 -39.82 -18.17
C PHE A 56 -1.57 -38.65 -18.92
N PHE A 57 -0.82 -38.90 -20.00
CA PHE A 57 -0.09 -37.87 -20.76
C PHE A 57 -0.98 -36.70 -21.27
N PRO A 58 -2.22 -36.92 -21.76
CA PRO A 58 -3.09 -35.81 -22.16
C PRO A 58 -3.51 -34.91 -20.99
N MET A 59 -3.76 -35.50 -19.81
CA MET A 59 -4.13 -34.77 -18.60
C MET A 59 -2.97 -33.92 -18.08
N LEU A 60 -1.74 -34.42 -18.25
CA LEU A 60 -0.48 -33.73 -17.92
C LEU A 60 -0.30 -32.45 -18.77
N ILE A 61 -0.53 -32.55 -20.09
CA ILE A 61 -0.51 -31.40 -21.01
C ILE A 61 -1.52 -30.33 -20.60
N CYS A 62 -2.74 -30.73 -20.18
CA CYS A 62 -3.76 -29.78 -19.74
C CYS A 62 -3.45 -29.11 -18.39
N LEU A 63 -2.67 -29.74 -17.49
CA LEU A 63 -2.37 -29.17 -16.18
C LEU A 63 -1.24 -28.12 -16.24
N ILE A 64 -0.27 -28.27 -17.14
CA ILE A 64 0.86 -27.32 -17.31
C ILE A 64 0.40 -25.85 -17.47
N PRO A 65 -0.53 -25.48 -18.38
CA PRO A 65 -0.95 -24.08 -18.52
C PRO A 65 -1.76 -23.58 -17.31
N ILE A 66 -2.51 -24.45 -16.64
CA ILE A 66 -3.26 -24.10 -15.41
C ILE A 66 -2.27 -23.76 -14.28
N LEU A 67 -1.22 -24.57 -14.12
CA LEU A 67 -0.16 -24.36 -13.12
C LEU A 67 0.72 -23.16 -13.44
N GLY A 68 1.07 -22.95 -14.71
CA GLY A 68 1.79 -21.75 -15.16
C GLY A 68 0.97 -20.47 -14.91
N GLY A 69 -0.33 -20.50 -15.19
CA GLY A 69 -1.25 -19.40 -14.89
C GLY A 69 -1.36 -19.11 -13.39
N LEU A 70 -1.52 -20.14 -12.56
CA LEU A 70 -1.56 -20.01 -11.10
C LEU A 70 -0.25 -19.46 -10.52
N LEU A 71 0.90 -19.93 -10.99
CA LEU A 71 2.21 -19.45 -10.54
C LEU A 71 2.46 -17.99 -10.96
N TRP A 72 2.15 -17.64 -12.21
CA TRP A 72 2.24 -16.26 -12.71
C TRP A 72 1.33 -15.31 -11.93
N PHE A 73 0.10 -15.75 -11.63
CA PHE A 73 -0.85 -15.00 -10.81
C PHE A 73 -0.36 -14.84 -9.37
N ALA A 74 0.12 -15.91 -8.72
CA ALA A 74 0.66 -15.86 -7.35
C ALA A 74 1.85 -14.89 -7.23
N LEU A 75 2.80 -14.95 -8.17
CA LEU A 75 3.92 -14.01 -8.24
C LEU A 75 3.45 -12.55 -8.46
N ARG A 76 2.33 -12.33 -9.17
CA ARG A 76 1.78 -10.99 -9.43
C ARG A 76 1.38 -10.23 -8.16
N PHE A 77 0.99 -10.92 -7.09
CA PHE A 77 0.54 -10.35 -5.81
C PHE A 77 1.60 -10.39 -4.69
N LEU A 78 2.84 -10.79 -4.99
CA LEU A 78 3.91 -10.80 -3.99
C LEU A 78 4.38 -9.38 -3.62
N SER A 79 4.39 -8.49 -4.63
CA SER A 79 4.73 -7.06 -4.49
C SER A 79 3.49 -6.17 -4.62
N SER A 80 3.46 -5.15 -3.78
CA SER A 80 2.31 -4.27 -3.57
C SER A 80 2.83 -2.93 -3.05
N GLU A 81 2.62 -1.89 -3.85
CA GLU A 81 3.10 -0.53 -3.62
C GLU A 81 1.89 0.38 -3.41
N VAL A 82 1.97 1.33 -2.47
CA VAL A 82 0.97 2.39 -2.33
C VAL A 82 1.50 3.64 -2.98
N GLU A 83 0.73 4.16 -3.91
CA GLU A 83 1.03 5.34 -4.70
C GLU A 83 0.15 6.51 -4.23
N TYR A 84 0.82 7.57 -3.80
CA TYR A 84 0.22 8.82 -3.36
C TYR A 84 0.31 9.85 -4.49
N VAL A 85 -0.84 10.24 -5.03
CA VAL A 85 -0.95 11.34 -6.00
C VAL A 85 -1.62 12.53 -5.33
N LEU A 86 -1.02 13.72 -5.47
CA LEU A 86 -1.57 14.98 -5.03
C LEU A 86 -1.70 15.92 -6.24
N HIS A 87 -2.92 16.05 -6.76
CA HIS A 87 -3.24 16.80 -7.97
C HIS A 87 -4.48 17.67 -7.74
N ALA A 88 -4.48 18.91 -8.24
CA ALA A 88 -5.64 19.83 -8.20
C ALA A 88 -6.38 19.93 -6.83
N ASN A 89 -5.66 19.84 -5.71
CA ASN A 89 -6.20 19.81 -4.33
C ASN A 89 -6.92 18.54 -3.88
N ARG A 90 -6.84 17.44 -4.64
CA ARG A 90 -7.25 16.10 -4.21
C ARG A 90 -6.01 15.25 -3.88
N LEU A 91 -6.09 14.49 -2.79
CA LEU A 91 -5.15 13.44 -2.41
C LEU A 91 -5.77 12.10 -2.80
N THR A 92 -5.13 11.45 -3.76
CA THR A 92 -5.56 10.21 -4.37
C THR A 92 -4.58 9.11 -3.96
N VAL A 93 -5.06 8.08 -3.25
CA VAL A 93 -4.27 6.93 -2.80
C VAL A 93 -4.63 5.72 -3.64
N SER A 94 -3.63 5.09 -4.27
CA SER A 94 -3.80 3.90 -5.10
C SER A 94 -2.93 2.74 -4.62
N GLU A 95 -3.46 1.52 -4.62
CA GLU A 95 -2.70 0.28 -4.39
C GLU A 95 -2.29 -0.28 -5.76
N ILE A 96 -0.99 -0.24 -6.08
CA ILE A 96 -0.40 -0.87 -7.27
C ILE A 96 0.02 -2.29 -6.91
N PHE A 97 -0.59 -3.28 -7.56
CA PHE A 97 -0.09 -4.65 -7.52
C PHE A 97 1.08 -4.79 -8.51
N GLY A 98 2.26 -4.40 -8.04
CA GLY A 98 3.57 -4.93 -8.46
C GLY A 98 4.48 -4.25 -9.66
N HIS A 99 3.38 -3.66 -10.33
CA HIS A 99 3.40 -2.49 -11.27
C HIS A 99 2.13 -2.19 -12.10
N SER A 100 1.22 -3.15 -12.36
CA SER A 100 0.30 -3.05 -13.52
C SER A 100 -1.17 -3.30 -13.25
N VAL A 101 -1.58 -3.50 -12.00
CA VAL A 101 -2.99 -3.39 -11.60
C VAL A 101 -3.03 -2.30 -10.53
N ARG A 102 -3.40 -1.09 -10.94
CA ARG A 102 -3.65 0.03 -10.03
C ARG A 102 -5.09 -0.03 -9.57
N ARG A 103 -5.33 -0.12 -8.27
CA ARG A 103 -6.67 0.05 -7.67
C ARG A 103 -6.72 1.35 -6.91
N LEU A 104 -7.66 2.22 -7.28
CA LEU A 104 -7.99 3.37 -6.46
C LEU A 104 -8.48 2.90 -5.09
N ARG A 105 -7.98 3.50 -4.01
CA ARG A 105 -8.36 3.19 -2.63
C ARG A 105 -8.99 4.39 -1.90
N LEU A 106 -8.53 5.59 -2.21
CA LEU A 106 -9.05 6.84 -1.66
C LEU A 106 -8.88 7.96 -2.69
N ASP A 107 -9.86 8.86 -2.82
CA ASP A 107 -9.70 10.11 -3.57
C ASP A 107 -10.48 11.24 -2.89
N ILE A 108 -9.80 12.03 -2.07
CA ILE A 108 -10.42 13.02 -1.18
C ILE A 108 -9.86 14.43 -1.43
N PRO A 109 -10.65 15.50 -1.27
CA PRO A 109 -10.10 16.85 -1.26
C PRO A 109 -9.28 17.09 0.01
N VAL A 110 -8.10 17.72 -0.09
CA VAL A 110 -7.21 17.98 1.06
C VAL A 110 -7.85 18.94 2.10
N SER A 111 -8.93 19.62 1.73
CA SER A 111 -9.78 20.42 2.62
C SER A 111 -10.76 19.60 3.48
N ALA A 112 -10.99 18.31 3.19
CA ALA A 112 -11.77 17.39 4.04
C ALA A 112 -10.93 16.79 5.18
N CYS A 113 -9.61 16.94 5.15
CA CYS A 113 -8.76 16.62 6.29
C CYS A 113 -9.01 17.63 7.41
N ILE A 114 -9.50 17.16 8.56
CA ILE A 114 -9.63 17.93 9.81
C ILE A 114 -8.26 18.10 10.46
N GLU A 115 -7.46 17.04 10.46
CA GLU A 115 -6.18 16.97 11.15
C GLU A 115 -5.20 16.08 10.37
N ILE A 116 -3.94 16.49 10.29
CA ILE A 116 -2.83 15.71 9.71
C ILE A 116 -1.61 15.90 10.61
N ALA A 117 -1.09 14.81 11.18
CA ALA A 117 -0.03 14.83 12.19
C ALA A 117 0.84 13.55 12.14
N PRO A 118 2.07 13.55 12.68
CA PRO A 118 2.88 12.34 12.83
C PRO A 118 2.22 11.35 13.80
N TYR A 119 2.45 10.06 13.59
CA TYR A 119 1.92 8.99 14.45
C TYR A 119 2.76 8.84 15.74
N THR A 120 2.08 8.54 16.84
CA THR A 120 2.64 8.26 18.17
C THR A 120 1.86 7.13 18.84
N ASP A 121 2.42 6.48 19.86
CA ASP A 121 1.73 5.40 20.59
C ASP A 121 0.43 5.84 21.28
N GLU A 122 0.28 7.14 21.56
CA GLU A 122 -0.93 7.76 22.11
C GLU A 122 -2.00 8.10 21.04
N THR A 123 -1.61 8.09 19.76
CA THR A 123 -2.48 8.47 18.63
C THR A 123 -3.81 7.68 18.57
N PRO A 124 -3.84 6.34 18.76
CA PRO A 124 -5.11 5.59 18.74
C PRO A 124 -6.10 6.09 19.82
N VAL A 125 -5.61 6.31 21.04
CA VAL A 125 -6.42 6.77 22.18
C VAL A 125 -6.93 8.20 21.94
N HIS A 126 -6.08 9.07 21.39
CA HIS A 126 -6.46 10.43 20.99
C HIS A 126 -7.57 10.42 19.92
N ILE A 127 -7.42 9.54 18.92
CA ILE A 127 -8.37 9.38 17.81
C ILE A 127 -9.73 8.87 18.29
N GLU A 128 -9.76 7.87 19.16
CA GLU A 128 -10.99 7.31 19.74
C GLU A 128 -11.70 8.33 20.66
N ALA A 129 -10.95 9.07 21.47
CA ALA A 129 -11.50 10.05 22.40
C ALA A 129 -12.20 11.25 21.71
N ILE A 130 -11.73 11.65 20.52
CA ILE A 130 -12.31 12.77 19.76
C ILE A 130 -13.39 12.27 18.77
N HIS A 131 -13.25 11.05 18.24
CA HIS A 131 -14.08 10.53 17.16
C HIS A 131 -14.37 9.01 17.33
N PRO A 132 -15.37 8.62 18.12
CA PRO A 132 -15.60 7.22 18.50
C PRO A 132 -16.27 6.34 17.42
N ALA A 133 -16.70 6.91 16.29
CA ALA A 133 -17.26 6.18 15.15
C ALA A 133 -16.37 6.44 13.92
N LYS A 134 -15.51 5.46 13.56
CA LYS A 134 -14.49 5.61 12.52
C LYS A 134 -14.25 4.36 11.69
N ASP A 135 -14.15 4.56 10.38
CA ASP A 135 -13.63 3.57 9.43
C ASP A 135 -12.10 3.76 9.28
N TYR A 136 -11.32 2.75 9.70
CA TYR A 136 -9.86 2.82 9.76
C TYR A 136 -9.22 2.28 8.48
N ARG A 137 -8.47 3.13 7.77
CA ARG A 137 -7.88 2.84 6.46
C ARG A 137 -6.35 2.94 6.54
N LEU A 138 -5.71 1.79 6.75
CA LEU A 138 -4.25 1.64 6.79
C LEU A 138 -3.67 1.49 5.37
N TYR A 139 -2.87 2.44 4.92
CA TYR A 139 -2.09 2.36 3.66
C TYR A 139 -0.59 2.60 3.88
N ALA A 140 -0.09 2.35 5.09
CA ALA A 140 1.33 2.43 5.47
C ALA A 140 1.73 1.24 6.35
N SER A 141 3.04 1.04 6.52
CA SER A 141 3.55 0.10 7.52
C SER A 141 3.44 0.72 8.91
N LEU A 142 2.85 0.01 9.88
CA LEU A 142 2.81 0.47 11.28
C LEU A 142 4.22 0.64 11.87
N ASP A 143 5.17 -0.17 11.40
CA ASP A 143 6.59 -0.09 11.76
C ASP A 143 7.36 1.05 11.04
N SER A 144 6.69 1.95 10.30
CA SER A 144 7.38 3.03 9.57
C SER A 144 7.72 4.21 10.47
N GLU A 145 8.99 4.61 10.43
CA GLU A 145 9.51 5.74 11.19
C GLU A 145 8.94 7.11 10.76
N THR A 146 8.39 7.21 9.55
CA THR A 146 7.76 8.41 8.98
C THR A 146 6.22 8.36 8.96
N LEU A 147 5.63 7.34 9.58
CA LEU A 147 4.18 7.15 9.67
C LEU A 147 3.46 8.41 10.18
N CYS A 148 2.47 8.84 9.42
CA CYS A 148 1.56 9.93 9.75
C CYS A 148 0.11 9.44 9.72
N TYR A 149 -0.77 10.18 10.36
CA TYR A 149 -2.22 9.98 10.25
C TYR A 149 -2.90 11.25 9.71
N ALA A 150 -4.02 11.05 9.02
CA ALA A 150 -4.96 12.10 8.67
C ALA A 150 -6.37 11.71 9.12
N VAL A 151 -7.04 12.61 9.84
CA VAL A 151 -8.47 12.50 10.14
C VAL A 151 -9.24 13.21 9.03
N ILE A 152 -10.14 12.49 8.38
CA ILE A 152 -10.92 12.94 7.23
C ILE A 152 -12.39 12.93 7.63
N ASN A 153 -13.16 13.95 7.26
CA ASN A 153 -14.61 13.94 7.33
C ASN A 153 -15.17 14.11 5.92
N ASP A 154 -15.90 13.10 5.45
CA ASP A 154 -16.48 13.02 4.11
C ASP A 154 -17.95 12.60 4.25
N GLU A 155 -18.87 13.50 3.88
CA GLU A 155 -20.34 13.29 3.98
C GLU A 155 -20.84 12.76 5.35
N ASP A 156 -20.32 13.35 6.45
CA ASP A 156 -20.54 12.98 7.86
C ASP A 156 -19.94 11.62 8.31
N GLU A 157 -19.31 10.85 7.42
CA GLU A 157 -18.43 9.74 7.80
C GLU A 157 -17.03 10.23 8.14
N ILE A 158 -16.60 9.98 9.39
CA ILE A 158 -15.23 10.28 9.82
C ILE A 158 -14.36 9.04 9.60
N SER A 159 -13.28 9.18 8.85
CA SER A 159 -12.31 8.11 8.59
C SER A 159 -10.90 8.50 9.04
N VAL A 160 -10.06 7.48 9.26
CA VAL A 160 -8.63 7.68 9.58
C VAL A 160 -7.78 7.02 8.51
N LEU A 161 -7.01 7.85 7.83
CA LEU A 161 -5.97 7.46 6.90
C LEU A 161 -4.64 7.38 7.64
N TYR A 162 -4.04 6.19 7.72
CA TYR A 162 -2.64 6.04 8.10
C TYR A 162 -1.79 5.93 6.84
N PHE A 163 -0.79 6.80 6.70
CA PHE A 163 -0.03 6.97 5.46
C PHE A 163 1.44 7.35 5.74
N ASP A 164 2.29 7.18 4.72
CA ASP A 164 3.75 7.35 4.86
C ASP A 164 4.26 8.44 3.88
N PRO A 165 4.20 9.73 4.27
CA PRO A 165 4.59 10.83 3.40
C PRO A 165 6.11 11.07 3.39
N ASP A 166 6.66 11.31 2.20
CA ASP A 166 7.98 11.93 2.02
C ASP A 166 7.96 13.44 2.38
N GLU A 167 9.12 14.04 2.64
CA GLU A 167 9.32 15.47 2.98
C GLU A 167 8.62 16.40 1.97
N ARG A 168 8.54 15.98 0.70
CA ARG A 168 7.82 16.70 -0.36
C ARG A 168 6.29 16.66 -0.17
N LEU A 169 5.71 15.48 0.07
CA LEU A 169 4.26 15.35 0.30
C LEU A 169 3.84 16.10 1.57
N ALA A 170 4.62 15.92 2.65
CA ALA A 170 4.51 16.67 3.89
C ALA A 170 4.44 18.19 3.67
N THR A 171 5.39 18.73 2.90
CA THR A 171 5.46 20.17 2.58
C THR A 171 4.26 20.64 1.75
N LEU A 172 3.79 19.82 0.79
CA LEU A 172 2.64 20.16 -0.05
C LEU A 172 1.32 20.12 0.72
N LEU A 173 1.14 19.18 1.66
CA LEU A 173 -0.01 19.13 2.57
C LEU A 173 -0.04 20.36 3.48
N CYS A 174 1.09 20.69 4.13
CA CYS A 174 1.23 21.92 4.93
C CYS A 174 0.84 23.18 4.14
N ARG A 175 1.19 23.26 2.86
CA ARG A 175 0.88 24.40 1.98
C ARG A 175 -0.58 24.45 1.54
N LYS A 176 -1.26 23.30 1.44
CA LYS A 176 -2.66 23.20 0.96
C LYS A 176 -3.70 23.28 2.07
N ASN A 177 -3.41 22.73 3.24
CA ASN A 177 -4.28 22.82 4.42
C ASN A 177 -3.43 23.06 5.68
N PRO A 178 -2.95 24.30 5.90
CA PRO A 178 -2.16 24.66 7.08
C PRO A 178 -2.96 24.65 8.38
N ALA A 179 -4.30 24.63 8.32
CA ALA A 179 -5.16 24.55 9.50
C ALA A 179 -5.22 23.12 10.08
N ALA A 180 -5.31 22.11 9.21
CA ALA A 180 -5.29 20.71 9.62
C ALA A 180 -3.89 20.18 9.94
N THR A 181 -2.85 20.70 9.28
CA THR A 181 -1.51 20.09 9.34
C THR A 181 -0.71 20.56 10.55
N LYS A 182 -0.76 19.81 11.66
CA LYS A 182 -0.07 20.12 12.91
C LYS A 182 1.32 19.47 12.96
N GLU A 183 2.33 20.27 13.33
CA GLU A 183 3.75 19.88 13.60
C GLU A 183 4.52 19.11 12.51
N LEU A 184 3.86 18.67 11.44
CA LEU A 184 4.39 17.76 10.44
C LEU A 184 5.62 18.33 9.72
N SER A 185 5.64 19.63 9.39
CA SER A 185 6.81 20.30 8.81
C SER A 185 8.00 20.47 9.78
N ARG A 186 7.79 20.30 11.09
CA ARG A 186 8.84 20.26 12.12
C ARG A 186 9.41 18.85 12.24
N PHE A 187 8.53 17.84 12.35
CA PHE A 187 8.90 16.43 12.40
C PHE A 187 9.88 16.03 11.27
N PHE A 188 9.57 16.36 10.02
CA PHE A 188 10.46 16.06 8.88
C PHE A 188 11.80 16.83 8.91
N ARG A 189 11.86 18.01 9.55
CA ARG A 189 13.13 18.76 9.72
C ARG A 189 14.02 18.16 10.79
N GLU A 190 13.45 17.76 11.92
CA GLU A 190 14.19 17.13 13.01
C GLU A 190 14.70 15.74 12.56
N ARG A 191 13.86 14.96 11.86
CA ARG A 191 14.24 13.73 11.15
C ARG A 191 15.42 13.92 10.20
N ARG A 192 15.43 15.01 9.43
CA ARG A 192 16.48 15.33 8.46
C ARG A 192 17.81 15.70 9.11
N GLN A 193 17.81 16.23 10.33
CA GLN A 193 19.02 16.52 11.11
C GLN A 193 19.58 15.29 11.83
N ALA A 194 18.75 14.29 12.13
CA ALA A 194 19.19 13.02 12.74
C ALA A 194 19.90 12.08 11.74
N ASN A 195 19.73 12.30 10.43
CA ASN A 195 20.27 11.47 9.34
C ASN A 195 21.47 12.12 8.61
N THR A 196 22.18 13.06 9.25
CA THR A 196 23.37 13.75 8.72
C THR A 196 24.51 13.79 9.73
#